data_AF-A0AA41U6Y5-F1
#
_entry.id   AF-A0AA41U6Y5-F1
#
_cell.length_a   1.000
_cell.length_b   1.000
_cell.length_c   1.000
_cell.angle_alpha   90.00
_cell.angle_beta   90.00
_cell.angle_gamma   90.00
#
_symmetry.space_group_name_H-M   'P 1'
#
loop_
_entity.id
_entity.type
_entity.pdbx_description
1 polymer ?
#
loop_
_entity_poly.entity_id
_entity_poly.type
_entity_poly.pdbx_seq_one_letter_code
_entity_poly.pdbx_strand_id
1 'polypeptide(L)'
;MASGTGTGAGIARFVGAALVAAGTTAVVRRVLHEATLAGLAGGEAAWTRTNHRGEPISLLEGPSVAAGAVAGALAAGGPAPVATALGTAGAAAFGLFDDLAEDTSTRTKGLRGHLGALARGQVTTGGLKVLGIGGTALVAAACGTRRTGGVLGHLVDVGVNGALVAGTANLLNLFDLRPGRALKVAAAASLPLAASPAGAATGVVLGAAAAAAPGDLGERDMLGDGGANALGALVGSQVAFGAPRSVRLLALAGVVGLTLASEKVSFSKVIASTPWLDRADRWGRRPAKD
;
A
#
# COMPACT_ATOMS: atom_id res chain seq x y z
N MET A 1 -20.36 -11.96 34.34
CA MET A 1 -21.03 -11.78 33.03
C MET A 1 -20.81 -10.35 32.56
N ALA A 2 -19.74 -10.08 31.79
CA ALA A 2 -19.46 -8.77 31.19
C ALA A 2 -18.42 -8.87 30.07
N SER A 3 -18.55 -9.86 29.16
CA SER A 3 -17.58 -10.12 28.08
C SER A 3 -18.16 -10.05 26.66
N GLY A 4 -19.39 -9.53 26.50
CA GLY A 4 -20.10 -9.51 25.20
C GLY A 4 -20.01 -8.20 24.41
N THR A 5 -19.71 -7.07 25.04
CA THR A 5 -19.82 -5.73 24.40
C THR A 5 -18.59 -5.35 23.58
N GLY A 6 -17.39 -5.82 23.95
CA GLY A 6 -16.14 -5.50 23.26
C GLY A 6 -15.99 -6.15 21.88
N THR A 7 -16.39 -7.43 21.76
CA THR A 7 -16.27 -8.19 20.50
C THR A 7 -17.24 -7.70 19.44
N GLY A 8 -18.50 -7.40 19.82
CA GLY A 8 -19.51 -6.87 18.89
C GLY A 8 -19.14 -5.50 18.32
N ALA A 9 -18.61 -4.60 19.16
CA ALA A 9 -18.13 -3.29 18.72
C ALA A 9 -16.91 -3.39 17.79
N GLY A 10 -16.01 -4.34 18.02
CA GLY A 10 -14.86 -4.62 17.15
C GLY A 10 -15.28 -5.10 15.76
N ILE A 11 -16.21 -6.06 15.70
CA ILE A 11 -16.75 -6.58 14.42
C ILE A 11 -17.50 -5.48 13.66
N ALA A 12 -18.34 -4.68 14.33
CA ALA A 12 -19.06 -3.58 13.68
C ALA A 12 -18.10 -2.55 13.06
N ARG A 13 -17.01 -2.20 13.77
CA ARG A 13 -15.98 -1.31 13.24
C ARG A 13 -15.23 -1.90 12.06
N PHE A 14 -14.87 -3.19 12.14
CA PHE A 14 -14.25 -3.91 11.03
C PHE A 14 -15.13 -3.89 9.78
N VAL A 15 -16.41 -4.27 9.92
CA VAL A 15 -17.36 -4.33 8.80
C VAL A 15 -17.64 -2.94 8.25
N GLY A 16 -17.88 -1.95 9.12
CA GLY A 16 -18.11 -0.57 8.70
C GLY A 16 -16.92 0.01 7.95
N ALA A 17 -15.70 -0.21 8.45
CA ALA A 17 -14.48 0.23 7.78
C ALA A 17 -14.27 -0.44 6.42
N ALA A 18 -14.57 -1.75 6.31
CA ALA A 18 -14.51 -2.48 5.05
C ALA A 18 -15.51 -1.93 4.02
N LEU A 19 -16.75 -1.66 4.44
CA LEU A 19 -17.78 -1.11 3.57
C LEU A 19 -17.45 0.30 3.10
N VAL A 20 -16.91 1.16 3.98
CA VAL A 20 -16.46 2.51 3.60
C VAL A 20 -15.32 2.40 2.58
N ALA A 21 -14.30 1.59 2.86
CA ALA A 21 -13.17 1.44 1.95
C ALA A 21 -13.60 0.90 0.58
N ALA A 22 -14.38 -0.18 0.56
CA ALA A 22 -14.89 -0.78 -0.68
C ALA A 22 -15.80 0.19 -1.46
N GLY A 23 -16.74 0.83 -0.77
CA GLY A 23 -17.68 1.78 -1.37
C GLY A 23 -16.99 2.99 -1.96
N THR A 24 -16.07 3.61 -1.22
CA THR A 24 -15.27 4.73 -1.72
C THR A 24 -14.39 4.32 -2.89
N THR A 25 -13.70 3.17 -2.84
CA THR A 25 -12.92 2.67 -3.97
C THR A 25 -13.77 2.49 -5.22
N ALA A 26 -14.92 1.83 -5.11
CA ALA A 26 -15.81 1.61 -6.26
C ALA A 26 -16.37 2.92 -6.83
N VAL A 27 -16.79 3.85 -5.98
CA VAL A 27 -17.32 5.16 -6.40
C VAL A 27 -16.24 5.99 -7.09
N VAL A 28 -15.06 6.11 -6.48
CA VAL A 28 -13.95 6.88 -7.07
C VAL A 28 -13.50 6.27 -8.39
N ARG A 29 -13.42 4.93 -8.47
CA ARG A 29 -13.06 4.24 -9.73
C ARG A 29 -14.03 4.54 -10.86
N ARG A 30 -15.33 4.60 -10.56
CA ARG A 30 -16.36 4.98 -11.52
C ARG A 30 -16.24 6.46 -11.90
N VAL A 31 -16.13 7.36 -10.93
CA VAL A 31 -16.03 8.80 -11.19
C VAL A 31 -14.80 9.13 -12.03
N LEU A 32 -13.65 8.55 -11.71
CA LEU A 32 -12.42 8.75 -12.48
C LEU A 32 -12.54 8.19 -13.90
N HIS A 33 -13.24 7.07 -14.10
CA HIS A 33 -13.51 6.54 -15.43
C HIS A 33 -14.30 7.52 -16.30
N GLU A 34 -15.44 7.99 -15.79
CA GLU A 34 -16.30 8.96 -16.50
C GLU A 34 -15.54 10.26 -16.77
N ALA A 35 -14.78 10.76 -15.78
CA ALA A 35 -13.96 11.96 -15.95
C ALA A 35 -12.85 11.77 -16.99
N THR A 36 -12.29 10.56 -17.11
CA THR A 36 -11.27 10.22 -18.11
C THR A 36 -11.89 10.18 -19.51
N LEU A 37 -13.06 9.55 -19.67
CA LEU A 37 -13.82 9.54 -20.93
C LEU A 37 -14.26 10.94 -21.36
N ALA A 38 -14.59 11.81 -20.40
CA ALA A 38 -14.91 13.22 -20.65
C ALA A 38 -13.68 14.11 -20.89
N GLY A 39 -12.46 13.58 -20.83
CA GLY A 39 -11.21 14.33 -21.01
C GLY A 39 -10.83 15.25 -19.82
N LEU A 40 -11.58 15.19 -18.72
CA LEU A 40 -11.38 16.05 -17.53
C LEU A 40 -10.23 15.58 -16.63
N ALA A 41 -9.79 14.34 -16.79
CA ALA A 41 -8.70 13.73 -16.03
C ALA A 41 -7.45 13.46 -16.90
N GLY A 42 -7.18 14.27 -17.92
CA GLY A 42 -6.02 14.07 -18.81
C GLY A 42 -6.21 13.00 -19.91
N GLY A 43 -7.41 12.41 -20.00
CA GLY A 43 -7.79 11.45 -21.03
C GLY A 43 -7.20 10.04 -20.85
N GLU A 44 -7.64 9.09 -21.67
CA GLU A 44 -7.28 7.67 -21.53
C GLU A 44 -5.77 7.40 -21.63
N ALA A 45 -5.07 8.17 -22.45
CA ALA A 45 -3.63 7.99 -22.69
C ALA A 45 -2.80 8.18 -21.41
N ALA A 46 -3.19 9.12 -20.53
CA ALA A 46 -2.48 9.37 -19.28
C ALA A 46 -2.55 8.16 -18.32
N TRP A 47 -3.70 7.46 -18.33
CA TRP A 47 -4.03 6.38 -17.40
C TRP A 47 -3.85 4.99 -17.97
N THR A 48 -3.40 4.87 -19.23
CA THR A 48 -3.19 3.57 -19.86
C THR A 48 -1.73 3.16 -19.75
N ARG A 49 -1.48 1.91 -19.36
CA ARG A 49 -0.17 1.25 -19.39
C ARG A 49 -0.26 -0.06 -20.16
N THR A 50 0.89 -0.62 -20.48
CA THR A 50 0.97 -1.96 -21.06
C THR A 50 1.32 -2.97 -19.97
N ASN A 51 0.50 -4.01 -19.83
CA ASN A 51 0.70 -5.04 -18.82
C ASN A 51 1.77 -6.06 -19.24
N HIS A 52 2.01 -7.04 -18.36
CA HIS A 52 3.01 -8.10 -18.57
C HIS A 52 2.73 -9.04 -19.77
N ARG A 53 1.54 -8.98 -20.37
CA ARG A 53 1.13 -9.71 -21.58
C ARG A 53 1.15 -8.85 -22.84
N GLY A 54 1.54 -7.58 -22.74
CA GLY A 54 1.48 -6.63 -23.86
C GLY A 54 0.08 -6.05 -24.11
N GLU A 55 -0.87 -6.25 -23.19
CA GLU A 55 -2.25 -5.74 -23.31
C GLU A 55 -2.39 -4.38 -22.58
N PRO A 56 -3.23 -3.45 -23.06
CA PRO A 56 -3.50 -2.20 -22.36
C PRO A 56 -4.23 -2.45 -21.04
N ILE A 57 -3.84 -1.70 -20.00
CA ILE A 57 -4.40 -1.78 -18.65
C ILE A 57 -4.56 -0.38 -18.07
N SER A 58 -5.60 -0.19 -17.25
CA SER A 58 -5.93 1.08 -16.60
C SER A 58 -5.18 1.27 -15.28
N LEU A 59 -4.68 2.48 -15.03
CA LEU A 59 -4.08 2.91 -13.76
C LEU A 59 -5.09 3.54 -12.79
N LEU A 60 -6.38 3.60 -13.15
CA LEU A 60 -7.40 4.31 -12.34
C LEU A 60 -7.70 3.61 -11.00
N GLU A 61 -7.34 2.34 -10.86
CA GLU A 61 -7.51 1.60 -9.61
C GLU A 61 -6.60 2.13 -8.50
N GLY A 62 -5.37 2.55 -8.81
CA GLY A 62 -4.44 3.14 -7.86
C GLY A 62 -5.03 4.28 -7.01
N PRO A 63 -5.43 5.42 -7.62
CA PRO A 63 -6.05 6.52 -6.89
C PRO A 63 -7.38 6.14 -6.23
N SER A 64 -8.11 5.15 -6.77
CA SER A 64 -9.38 4.68 -6.22
C SER A 64 -9.20 3.88 -4.93
N VAL A 65 -8.24 2.95 -4.93
CA VAL A 65 -7.84 2.19 -3.73
C VAL A 65 -7.26 3.12 -2.68
N ALA A 66 -6.42 4.08 -3.08
CA ALA A 66 -5.88 5.08 -2.16
C ALA A 66 -6.98 5.89 -1.48
N ALA A 67 -7.98 6.37 -2.22
CA ALA A 67 -9.11 7.11 -1.67
C ALA A 67 -9.92 6.25 -0.68
N GLY A 68 -10.19 4.99 -1.03
CA GLY A 68 -10.88 4.05 -0.13
C GLY A 68 -10.06 3.72 1.12
N ALA A 69 -8.75 3.54 0.99
CA ALA A 69 -7.85 3.31 2.12
C ALA A 69 -7.82 4.49 3.09
N VAL A 70 -7.76 5.73 2.58
CA VAL A 70 -7.78 6.95 3.40
C VAL A 70 -9.13 7.13 4.09
N ALA A 71 -10.24 7.04 3.33
CA ALA A 71 -11.58 7.18 3.90
C ALA A 71 -11.87 6.09 4.94
N GLY A 72 -11.50 4.85 4.63
CA GLY A 72 -11.63 3.72 5.54
C GLY A 72 -10.77 3.89 6.79
N ALA A 73 -9.52 4.37 6.69
CA ALA A 73 -8.66 4.63 7.86
C ALA A 73 -9.26 5.67 8.81
N LEU A 74 -9.86 6.73 8.27
CA LEU A 74 -10.56 7.74 9.06
C LEU A 74 -11.83 7.18 9.72
N ALA A 75 -12.61 6.37 9.00
CA ALA A 75 -13.84 5.77 9.49
C ALA A 75 -13.63 4.60 10.49
N ALA A 76 -12.56 3.83 10.32
CA ALA A 76 -12.21 2.69 11.17
C ALA A 76 -11.91 3.09 12.61
N GLY A 77 -11.37 4.30 12.79
CA GLY A 77 -10.81 4.75 14.07
C GLY A 77 -9.57 3.92 14.45
N GLY A 78 -9.43 3.61 15.74
CA GLY A 78 -8.31 2.81 16.25
C GLY A 78 -7.08 3.65 16.63
N PRO A 79 -5.89 3.04 16.69
CA PRO A 79 -4.67 3.74 17.06
C PRO A 79 -4.23 4.73 15.96
N ALA A 80 -4.36 6.02 16.24
CA ALA A 80 -3.90 7.12 15.38
C ALA A 80 -4.48 7.13 13.93
N PRO A 81 -5.83 7.23 13.77
CA PRO A 81 -6.47 7.18 12.46
C PRO A 81 -6.03 8.32 11.53
N VAL A 82 -5.86 9.53 12.06
CA VAL A 82 -5.38 10.69 11.29
C VAL A 82 -3.94 10.47 10.79
N ALA A 83 -3.06 9.97 11.64
CA ALA A 83 -1.69 9.64 11.23
C ALA A 83 -1.67 8.56 10.14
N THR A 84 -2.49 7.52 10.29
CA THR A 84 -2.63 6.45 9.29
C THR A 84 -3.13 7.00 7.96
N ALA A 85 -4.15 7.85 7.97
CA ALA A 85 -4.67 8.52 6.79
C ALA A 85 -3.62 9.44 6.13
N LEU A 86 -2.87 10.21 6.91
CA LEU A 86 -1.79 11.07 6.41
C LEU A 86 -0.68 10.26 5.73
N GLY A 87 -0.21 9.18 6.37
CA GLY A 87 0.82 8.31 5.80
C GLY A 87 0.33 7.62 4.52
N THR A 88 -0.91 7.15 4.52
CA THR A 88 -1.55 6.50 3.35
C THR A 88 -1.72 7.47 2.20
N ALA A 89 -2.24 8.68 2.46
CA ALA A 89 -2.43 9.72 1.45
C ALA A 89 -1.10 10.23 0.89
N GLY A 90 -0.09 10.43 1.75
CA GLY A 90 1.25 10.81 1.32
C GLY A 90 1.88 9.74 0.43
N ALA A 91 1.80 8.47 0.84
CA ALA A 91 2.28 7.35 0.04
C ALA A 91 1.58 7.26 -1.33
N ALA A 92 0.26 7.43 -1.34
CA ALA A 92 -0.52 7.48 -2.57
C ALA A 92 -0.12 8.62 -3.50
N ALA A 93 0.02 9.84 -2.96
CA ALA A 93 0.31 11.02 -3.77
C ALA A 93 1.68 10.92 -4.46
N PHE A 94 2.71 10.50 -3.73
CA PHE A 94 4.05 10.32 -4.29
C PHE A 94 4.15 9.11 -5.21
N GLY A 95 3.42 8.03 -4.94
CA GLY A 95 3.32 6.89 -5.84
C GLY A 95 2.62 7.26 -7.16
N LEU A 96 1.49 7.95 -7.07
CA LEU A 96 0.73 8.40 -8.24
C LEU A 96 1.50 9.44 -9.07
N PHE A 97 2.25 10.32 -8.41
CA PHE A 97 3.14 11.23 -9.11
C PHE A 97 4.20 10.46 -9.91
N ASP A 98 4.79 9.41 -9.34
CA ASP A 98 5.74 8.57 -10.07
C ASP A 98 5.07 7.83 -11.23
N ASP A 99 3.88 7.24 -11.02
CA ASP A 99 3.11 6.59 -12.09
C ASP A 99 2.86 7.51 -13.29
N LEU A 100 2.52 8.79 -13.04
CA LEU A 100 2.14 9.75 -14.08
C LEU A 100 3.32 10.52 -14.68
N ALA A 101 4.39 10.72 -13.92
CA ALA A 101 5.55 11.50 -14.33
C ALA A 101 6.74 10.65 -14.79
N GLU A 102 6.69 9.32 -14.66
CA GLU A 102 7.78 8.43 -15.11
C GLU A 102 8.03 8.60 -16.62
N ASP A 103 9.19 9.14 -16.95
CA ASP A 103 9.71 9.16 -18.31
C ASP A 103 10.26 7.77 -18.67
N THR A 104 9.48 7.02 -19.44
CA THR A 104 9.85 5.66 -19.88
C THR A 104 11.13 5.58 -20.73
N SER A 105 11.68 6.72 -21.19
CA SER A 105 12.91 6.78 -21.99
C SER A 105 14.21 6.76 -21.16
N THR A 106 14.17 7.08 -19.86
CA THR A 106 15.37 7.17 -19.00
C THR A 106 15.26 6.29 -17.75
N ARG A 107 15.63 5.01 -17.89
CA ARG A 107 15.39 4.01 -16.84
C ARG A 107 16.53 3.94 -15.82
N THR A 108 16.47 4.76 -14.77
CA THR A 108 17.26 4.49 -13.55
C THR A 108 16.48 3.51 -12.68
N LYS A 109 17.00 2.30 -12.45
CA LYS A 109 16.32 1.28 -11.63
C LYS A 109 17.00 1.05 -10.28
N GLY A 110 16.19 0.79 -9.26
CA GLY A 110 16.62 0.32 -7.94
C GLY A 110 17.10 1.44 -7.01
N LEU A 111 17.10 1.16 -5.71
CA LEU A 111 17.48 2.10 -4.65
C LEU A 111 18.87 2.71 -4.87
N ARG A 112 19.86 1.87 -5.22
CA ARG A 112 21.23 2.33 -5.52
C ARG A 112 21.29 3.29 -6.71
N GLY A 113 20.45 3.07 -7.73
CA GLY A 113 20.38 3.92 -8.91
C GLY A 113 19.86 5.31 -8.55
N HIS A 114 18.73 5.37 -7.85
CA HIS A 114 18.12 6.64 -7.44
C HIS A 114 18.96 7.39 -6.40
N LEU A 115 19.51 6.70 -5.41
CA LEU A 115 20.40 7.31 -4.42
C LEU A 115 21.71 7.79 -5.05
N GLY A 116 22.26 7.05 -6.00
CA GLY A 116 23.43 7.48 -6.78
C GLY A 116 23.14 8.70 -7.65
N ALA A 117 21.95 8.77 -8.28
CA ALA A 117 21.51 9.94 -9.03
C ALA A 117 21.35 11.16 -8.11
N LEU A 118 20.71 10.97 -6.95
CA LEU A 118 20.53 12.03 -5.95
C LEU A 118 21.89 12.52 -5.41
N ALA A 119 22.84 11.63 -5.15
CA ALA A 119 24.19 11.98 -4.75
C ALA A 119 24.96 12.80 -5.81
N ARG A 120 24.53 12.72 -7.08
CA ARG A 120 25.03 13.55 -8.18
C ARG A 120 24.17 14.81 -8.44
N GLY A 121 23.24 15.13 -7.54
CA GLY A 121 22.34 16.28 -7.67
C GLY A 121 21.19 16.06 -8.68
N GLN A 122 20.99 14.84 -9.18
CA GLN A 122 19.91 14.52 -10.12
C GLN A 122 18.68 14.02 -9.36
N VAL A 123 17.62 14.83 -9.33
CA VAL A 123 16.33 14.45 -8.76
C VAL A 123 15.55 13.65 -9.81
N THR A 124 15.45 12.33 -9.58
CA THR A 124 14.58 11.45 -10.37
C THR A 124 13.18 11.39 -9.76
N THR A 125 12.16 11.06 -10.54
CA THR A 125 10.79 10.85 -10.02
C THR A 125 10.78 9.77 -8.92
N GLY A 126 11.51 8.67 -9.13
CA GLY A 126 11.70 7.63 -8.12
C GLY A 126 12.44 8.11 -6.86
N GLY A 127 13.39 9.05 -7.00
CA GLY A 127 14.04 9.69 -5.86
C GLY A 127 13.08 10.57 -5.06
N LEU A 128 12.25 11.36 -5.76
CA LEU A 128 11.20 12.17 -5.13
C LEU A 128 10.16 11.28 -4.42
N LYS A 129 9.80 10.14 -5.02
CA LYS A 129 8.93 9.14 -4.39
C LYS A 129 9.51 8.62 -3.08
N VAL A 130 10.76 8.15 -3.08
CA VAL A 130 11.41 7.64 -1.85
C VAL A 130 11.47 8.70 -0.75
N LEU A 131 11.87 9.93 -1.09
CA LEU A 131 11.94 11.03 -0.13
C LEU A 131 10.56 11.47 0.37
N GLY A 132 9.58 11.56 -0.54
CA GLY A 132 8.22 11.97 -0.24
C GLY A 132 7.46 10.97 0.63
N ILE A 133 7.53 9.68 0.28
CA ILE A 133 6.97 8.59 1.09
C ILE A 133 7.66 8.55 2.46
N GLY A 134 9.00 8.62 2.49
CA GLY A 134 9.75 8.65 3.74
C GLY A 134 9.39 9.84 4.65
N GLY A 135 9.31 11.05 4.08
CA GLY A 135 8.96 12.26 4.79
C GLY A 135 7.54 12.25 5.33
N THR A 136 6.55 11.89 4.49
CA THR A 136 5.15 11.80 4.91
C THR A 136 4.92 10.70 5.96
N ALA A 137 5.62 9.56 5.84
CA ALA A 137 5.61 8.51 6.84
C ALA A 137 6.20 8.96 8.18
N LEU A 138 7.28 9.75 8.19
CA LEU A 138 7.85 10.32 9.41
C LEU A 138 6.93 11.34 10.07
N VAL A 139 6.27 12.20 9.28
CA VAL A 139 5.26 13.14 9.79
C VAL A 139 4.08 12.38 10.40
N ALA A 140 3.55 11.39 9.69
CA ALA A 140 2.51 10.50 10.21
C ALA A 140 2.95 9.83 11.51
N ALA A 141 4.17 9.28 11.56
CA ALA A 141 4.72 8.65 12.75
C ALA A 141 4.87 9.63 13.92
N ALA A 142 5.32 10.87 13.68
CA ALA A 142 5.43 11.90 14.69
C ALA A 142 4.06 12.27 15.28
N CYS A 143 3.01 12.35 14.45
CA CYS A 143 1.65 12.60 14.90
C CYS A 143 1.00 11.41 15.61
N GLY A 144 1.30 10.18 15.19
CA GLY A 144 0.63 8.96 15.66
C GLY A 144 1.30 8.24 16.82
N THR A 145 2.59 8.47 17.04
CA THR A 145 3.36 7.79 18.09
C THR A 145 3.09 8.43 19.45
N ARG A 146 2.52 7.67 20.38
CA ARG A 146 2.31 8.15 21.75
C ARG A 146 3.65 8.31 22.47
N ARG A 147 3.80 9.38 23.23
CA ARG A 147 4.98 9.61 24.06
C ARG A 147 4.80 8.92 25.42
N THR A 148 5.52 7.83 25.62
CA THR A 148 5.45 7.01 26.85
C THR A 148 6.73 7.05 27.70
N GLY A 149 7.72 7.85 27.29
CA GLY A 149 9.02 7.96 27.98
C GLY A 149 9.80 9.22 27.63
N GLY A 150 11.12 9.15 27.82
CA GLY A 150 12.04 10.25 27.55
C GLY A 150 12.09 10.66 26.07
N VAL A 151 12.62 11.87 25.81
CA VAL A 151 12.71 12.45 24.45
C VAL A 151 13.36 11.48 23.46
N LEU A 152 14.52 10.93 23.83
CA LEU A 152 15.27 10.02 22.95
C LEU A 152 14.48 8.75 22.63
N GLY A 153 13.82 8.15 23.62
CA GLY A 153 13.00 6.95 23.42
C GLY A 153 11.84 7.21 22.45
N HIS A 154 11.19 8.36 22.59
CA HIS A 154 10.11 8.78 21.70
C HIS A 154 10.61 9.03 20.26
N LEU A 155 11.75 9.70 20.08
CA LEU A 155 12.33 9.91 18.75
C LEU A 155 12.68 8.58 18.07
N VAL A 156 13.20 7.61 18.82
CA VAL A 156 13.45 6.26 18.31
C VAL A 156 12.15 5.57 17.89
N ASP A 157 11.09 5.67 18.70
CA ASP A 157 9.79 5.08 18.36
C ASP A 157 9.17 5.73 17.11
N VAL A 158 9.31 7.06 16.95
CA VAL A 158 8.88 7.78 15.74
C VAL A 158 9.69 7.31 14.53
N GLY A 159 11.00 7.18 14.66
CA GLY A 159 11.86 6.67 13.58
C GLY A 159 11.50 5.25 13.15
N VAL A 160 11.29 4.34 14.11
CA VAL A 160 10.87 2.96 13.85
C VAL A 160 9.51 2.93 13.16
N ASN A 161 8.55 3.72 13.65
CA ASN A 161 7.21 3.78 13.08
C ASN A 161 7.20 4.37 11.66
N GLY A 162 7.95 5.44 11.42
CA GLY A 162 8.08 6.03 10.09
C GLY A 162 8.77 5.09 9.11
N ALA A 163 9.83 4.41 9.54
CA ALA A 163 10.52 3.40 8.72
C ALA A 163 9.62 2.19 8.41
N LEU A 164 8.77 1.76 9.35
CA LEU A 164 7.78 0.72 9.10
C LEU A 164 6.75 1.14 8.05
N VAL A 165 6.17 2.33 8.18
CA VAL A 165 5.15 2.83 7.24
C VAL A 165 5.75 2.99 5.84
N ALA A 166 6.88 3.68 5.72
CA ALA A 166 7.55 3.88 4.42
C ALA A 166 8.10 2.58 3.82
N GLY A 167 8.72 1.74 4.65
CA GLY A 167 9.28 0.47 4.22
C GLY A 167 8.21 -0.51 3.74
N THR A 168 7.06 -0.55 4.42
CA THR A 168 5.94 -1.42 4.02
C THR A 168 5.26 -0.92 2.75
N ALA A 169 5.14 0.41 2.57
CA ALA A 169 4.72 1.02 1.30
C ALA A 169 5.59 0.55 0.14
N ASN A 170 6.91 0.75 0.24
CA ASN A 170 7.87 0.30 -0.76
C ASN A 170 7.82 -1.23 -0.97
N LEU A 171 7.72 -2.01 0.11
CA LEU A 171 7.67 -3.48 0.02
C LEU A 171 6.44 -3.95 -0.75
N LEU A 172 5.26 -3.38 -0.51
CA LEU A 172 4.05 -3.75 -1.26
C LEU A 172 4.18 -3.39 -2.73
N ASN A 173 4.81 -2.26 -3.04
CA ASN A 173 5.11 -1.89 -4.42
C ASN A 173 5.96 -2.94 -5.15
N LEU A 174 6.94 -3.54 -4.47
CA LEU A 174 7.74 -4.64 -5.04
C LEU A 174 6.92 -5.90 -5.37
N PHE A 175 5.75 -6.05 -4.75
CA PHE A 175 4.81 -7.13 -5.05
C PHE A 175 3.81 -6.77 -6.16
N ASP A 176 3.68 -5.50 -6.57
CA ASP A 176 2.74 -5.07 -7.61
C ASP A 176 3.27 -5.30 -9.05
N LEU A 177 3.76 -6.52 -9.31
CA LEU A 177 4.33 -6.91 -10.59
C LEU A 177 3.44 -7.88 -11.38
N ARG A 178 2.41 -8.42 -10.71
CA ARG A 178 1.49 -9.41 -11.29
C ARG A 178 0.07 -9.19 -10.74
N PRO A 179 -0.96 -9.53 -11.54
CA PRO A 179 -2.36 -9.32 -11.19
C PRO A 179 -2.73 -9.83 -9.79
N GLY A 180 -3.28 -8.98 -8.97
CA GLY A 180 -3.81 -9.21 -7.63
C GLY A 180 -2.75 -9.60 -6.59
N ARG A 181 -1.46 -9.58 -6.93
CA ARG A 181 -0.42 -10.01 -5.98
C ARG A 181 -0.33 -9.05 -4.81
N ALA A 182 -0.22 -7.74 -5.05
CA ALA A 182 -0.16 -6.74 -4.00
C ALA A 182 -1.40 -6.79 -3.10
N LEU A 183 -2.59 -6.94 -3.67
CA LEU A 183 -3.85 -7.12 -2.93
C LEU A 183 -3.82 -8.32 -1.96
N LYS A 184 -3.39 -9.49 -2.47
CA LYS A 184 -3.27 -10.71 -1.66
C LYS A 184 -2.22 -10.58 -0.57
N VAL A 185 -1.07 -9.98 -0.88
CA VAL A 185 0.01 -9.76 0.10
C VAL A 185 -0.45 -8.80 1.19
N ALA A 186 -1.12 -7.70 0.83
CA ALA A 186 -1.66 -6.74 1.79
C ALA A 186 -2.71 -7.42 2.71
N ALA A 187 -3.65 -8.17 2.13
CA ALA A 187 -4.63 -8.93 2.88
C ALA A 187 -3.98 -9.95 3.83
N ALA A 188 -3.04 -10.75 3.34
CA ALA A 188 -2.34 -11.76 4.13
C ALA A 188 -1.51 -11.15 5.26
N ALA A 189 -0.85 -10.01 5.02
CA ALA A 189 -0.09 -9.29 6.04
C ALA A 189 -0.98 -8.64 7.11
N SER A 190 -2.19 -8.23 6.73
CA SER A 190 -3.14 -7.54 7.62
C SER A 190 -3.95 -8.52 8.49
N LEU A 191 -4.30 -9.70 7.97
CA LEU A 191 -5.17 -10.69 8.63
C LEU A 191 -4.75 -11.06 10.07
N PRO A 192 -3.46 -11.28 10.41
CA PRO A 192 -3.04 -11.57 11.78
C PRO A 192 -3.40 -10.45 12.79
N LEU A 193 -3.65 -9.23 12.30
CA LEU A 193 -4.00 -8.06 13.11
C LEU A 193 -5.52 -7.88 13.25
N ALA A 194 -6.35 -8.73 12.64
CA ALA A 194 -7.81 -8.59 12.65
C ALA A 194 -8.42 -8.61 14.06
N ALA A 195 -7.82 -9.37 14.98
CA ALA A 195 -8.25 -9.45 16.39
C ALA A 195 -7.56 -8.42 17.30
N SER A 196 -6.65 -7.60 16.77
CA SER A 196 -5.92 -6.59 17.53
C SER A 196 -6.70 -5.27 17.65
N PRO A 197 -6.24 -4.28 18.44
CA PRO A 197 -6.79 -2.93 18.42
C PRO A 197 -6.77 -2.25 17.04
N ALA A 198 -5.94 -2.73 16.11
CA ALA A 198 -5.89 -2.29 14.71
C ALA A 198 -6.78 -3.16 13.79
N GLY A 199 -7.68 -3.99 14.34
CA GLY A 199 -8.54 -4.90 13.59
C GLY A 199 -9.42 -4.18 12.57
N ALA A 200 -9.97 -3.01 12.91
CA ALA A 200 -10.79 -2.23 11.97
C ALA A 200 -10.03 -1.82 10.70
N ALA A 201 -8.72 -1.52 10.81
CA ALA A 201 -7.87 -1.25 9.65
C ALA A 201 -7.65 -2.49 8.76
N THR A 202 -7.77 -3.69 9.31
CA THR A 202 -7.80 -4.93 8.51
C THR A 202 -9.06 -4.96 7.64
N GLY A 203 -10.20 -4.50 8.19
CA GLY A 203 -11.42 -4.30 7.41
C GLY A 203 -11.20 -3.35 6.24
N VAL A 204 -10.50 -2.23 6.46
CA VAL A 204 -10.14 -1.27 5.38
C VAL A 204 -9.34 -1.95 4.27
N VAL A 205 -8.27 -2.67 4.61
CA VAL A 205 -7.42 -3.38 3.64
C VAL A 205 -8.24 -4.39 2.83
N LEU A 206 -9.06 -5.20 3.51
CA LEU A 206 -9.87 -6.23 2.85
C LEU A 206 -10.99 -5.63 2.00
N GLY A 207 -11.62 -4.54 2.46
CA GLY A 207 -12.66 -3.84 1.70
C GLY A 207 -12.13 -3.21 0.42
N ALA A 208 -11.03 -2.46 0.51
CA ALA A 208 -10.38 -1.87 -0.67
C ALA A 208 -9.88 -2.96 -1.63
N ALA A 209 -9.26 -4.03 -1.11
CA ALA A 209 -8.79 -5.13 -1.93
C ALA A 209 -9.93 -5.90 -2.61
N ALA A 210 -11.05 -6.13 -1.92
CA ALA A 210 -12.22 -6.79 -2.50
C ALA A 210 -12.86 -5.96 -3.62
N ALA A 211 -12.89 -4.63 -3.48
CA ALA A 211 -13.39 -3.74 -4.53
C ALA A 211 -12.48 -3.74 -5.78
N ALA A 212 -11.16 -3.75 -5.58
CA ALA A 212 -10.18 -3.73 -6.66
C ALA A 212 -9.97 -5.10 -7.34
N ALA A 213 -10.19 -6.20 -6.63
CA ALA A 213 -9.85 -7.54 -7.09
C ALA A 213 -10.43 -7.92 -8.46
N PRO A 214 -11.69 -7.62 -8.82
CA PRO A 214 -12.23 -7.97 -10.13
C PRO A 214 -11.55 -7.24 -11.31
N GLY A 215 -11.13 -5.99 -11.11
CA GLY A 215 -10.41 -5.20 -12.11
C GLY A 215 -8.98 -5.70 -12.26
N ASP A 216 -8.30 -5.84 -11.11
CA ASP A 216 -6.88 -6.19 -11.04
C ASP A 216 -6.60 -7.65 -11.45
N LEU A 217 -7.31 -8.63 -10.86
CA LEU A 217 -7.19 -10.06 -11.25
C LEU A 217 -7.63 -10.33 -12.69
N GLY A 218 -8.57 -9.51 -13.19
CA GLY A 218 -9.02 -9.51 -14.58
C GLY A 218 -8.03 -8.85 -15.54
N GLU A 219 -6.90 -8.33 -15.05
CA GLU A 219 -5.88 -7.62 -15.84
C GLU A 219 -6.45 -6.41 -16.60
N ARG A 220 -7.55 -5.82 -16.12
CA ARG A 220 -8.18 -4.61 -16.68
C ARG A 220 -7.67 -3.34 -16.02
N ASP A 221 -7.31 -3.48 -14.75
CA ASP A 221 -6.77 -2.42 -13.92
C ASP A 221 -5.47 -2.86 -13.24
N MET A 222 -4.65 -1.89 -12.86
CA MET A 222 -3.43 -2.07 -12.10
C MET A 222 -3.42 -1.05 -10.96
N LEU A 223 -3.03 -1.48 -9.76
CA LEU A 223 -2.81 -0.59 -8.62
C LEU A 223 -1.79 0.50 -8.94
N GLY A 224 -0.68 0.12 -9.57
CA GLY A 224 0.45 1.02 -9.77
C GLY A 224 1.09 1.43 -8.45
N ASP A 225 2.06 2.32 -8.56
CA ASP A 225 2.79 2.82 -7.41
C ASP A 225 1.87 3.58 -6.45
N GLY A 226 0.89 4.35 -6.95
CA GLY A 226 -0.08 5.06 -6.13
C GLY A 226 -0.90 4.13 -5.21
N GLY A 227 -1.47 3.07 -5.77
CA GLY A 227 -2.29 2.13 -5.01
C GLY A 227 -1.48 1.21 -4.10
N ALA A 228 -0.37 0.66 -4.61
CA ALA A 228 0.45 -0.29 -3.86
C ALA A 228 1.14 0.37 -2.67
N ASN A 229 1.70 1.58 -2.84
CA ASN A 229 2.31 2.33 -1.74
C ASN A 229 1.26 2.74 -0.69
N ALA A 230 0.04 3.11 -1.11
CA ALA A 230 -1.05 3.43 -0.19
C ALA A 230 -1.44 2.22 0.69
N LEU A 231 -1.69 1.06 0.08
CA LEU A 231 -2.00 -0.16 0.84
C LEU A 231 -0.85 -0.59 1.74
N GLY A 232 0.40 -0.49 1.28
CA GLY A 232 1.55 -0.81 2.12
C GLY A 232 1.72 0.16 3.29
N ALA A 233 1.49 1.46 3.11
CA ALA A 233 1.51 2.44 4.20
C ALA A 233 0.40 2.16 5.22
N LEU A 234 -0.81 1.79 4.76
CA LEU A 234 -1.91 1.39 5.62
C LEU A 234 -1.55 0.15 6.46
N VAL A 235 -1.04 -0.91 5.83
CA VAL A 235 -0.61 -2.13 6.53
C VAL A 235 0.53 -1.85 7.52
N GLY A 236 1.53 -1.07 7.11
CA GLY A 236 2.64 -0.66 7.97
C GLY A 236 2.16 0.13 9.20
N SER A 237 1.15 0.98 9.03
CA SER A 237 0.55 1.77 10.11
C SER A 237 -0.16 0.90 11.15
N GLN A 238 -0.78 -0.21 10.74
CA GLN A 238 -1.41 -1.15 11.69
C GLN A 238 -0.39 -1.69 12.70
N VAL A 239 0.82 -2.03 12.23
CA VAL A 239 1.91 -2.49 13.09
C VAL A 239 2.52 -1.33 13.87
N ALA A 240 2.80 -0.21 13.21
CA ALA A 240 3.46 0.95 13.81
C ALA A 240 2.69 1.54 15.01
N PHE A 241 1.35 1.59 14.92
CA PHE A 241 0.51 2.21 15.94
C PHE A 241 -0.27 1.20 16.81
N GLY A 242 -0.44 -0.04 16.34
CA GLY A 242 -1.23 -1.06 17.03
C GLY A 242 -0.43 -2.15 17.75
N ALA A 243 0.86 -2.33 17.43
CA ALA A 243 1.65 -3.45 17.94
C ALA A 243 2.65 -3.06 19.04
N PRO A 244 3.01 -3.99 19.95
CA PRO A 244 4.10 -3.78 20.91
C PRO A 244 5.45 -3.50 20.24
N ARG A 245 6.36 -2.83 20.95
CA ARG A 245 7.68 -2.44 20.42
C ARG A 245 8.50 -3.60 19.85
N SER A 246 8.49 -4.78 20.47
CA SER A 246 9.17 -5.97 19.95
C SER A 246 8.65 -6.40 18.58
N VAL A 247 7.32 -6.40 18.40
CA VAL A 247 6.67 -6.75 17.13
C VAL A 247 7.01 -5.72 16.06
N ARG A 248 7.02 -4.43 16.40
CA ARG A 248 7.42 -3.35 15.48
C ARG A 248 8.86 -3.53 14.99
N LEU A 249 9.80 -3.83 15.89
CA LEU A 249 11.20 -4.05 15.53
C LEU A 249 11.38 -5.31 14.67
N LEU A 250 10.68 -6.40 15.01
CA LEU A 250 10.72 -7.64 14.22
C LEU A 250 10.15 -7.43 12.81
N ALA A 251 9.00 -6.75 12.71
CA ALA A 251 8.39 -6.41 11.42
C ALA A 251 9.31 -5.51 10.59
N LEU A 252 9.94 -4.51 11.21
CA LEU A 252 10.88 -3.62 10.53
C LEU A 252 12.09 -4.39 10.00
N ALA A 253 12.66 -5.27 10.81
CA ALA A 253 13.75 -6.14 10.39
C ALA A 253 13.36 -7.03 9.20
N GLY A 254 12.13 -7.58 9.21
CA GLY A 254 11.57 -8.34 8.10
C GLY A 254 11.40 -7.50 6.82
N VAL A 255 10.83 -6.30 6.94
CA VAL A 255 10.63 -5.37 5.81
C VAL A 255 11.97 -4.95 5.20
N VAL A 256 12.95 -4.58 6.04
CA VAL A 256 14.30 -4.24 5.59
C VAL A 256 14.98 -5.44 4.93
N GLY A 257 14.91 -6.62 5.55
CA GLY A 257 15.48 -7.85 5.01
C GLY A 257 14.91 -8.22 3.64
N LEU A 258 13.59 -8.15 3.49
CA LEU A 258 12.92 -8.39 2.20
C LEU A 258 13.30 -7.32 1.17
N THR A 259 13.30 -6.04 1.54
CA THR A 259 13.70 -4.95 0.64
C THR A 259 15.13 -5.16 0.13
N LEU A 260 16.07 -5.51 1.00
CA LEU A 260 17.46 -5.82 0.62
C LEU A 260 17.55 -7.09 -0.23
N ALA A 261 16.76 -8.12 0.06
CA ALA A 261 16.73 -9.35 -0.73
C ALA A 261 16.22 -9.09 -2.16
N SER A 262 15.29 -8.15 -2.33
CA SER A 262 14.74 -7.81 -3.66
C SER A 262 15.79 -7.23 -4.62
N GLU A 263 16.88 -6.63 -4.11
CA GLU A 263 17.99 -6.14 -4.95
C GLU A 263 18.76 -7.29 -5.63
N LYS A 264 18.73 -8.49 -5.03
CA LYS A 264 19.52 -9.64 -5.48
C LYS A 264 18.67 -10.75 -6.07
N VAL A 265 17.43 -10.89 -5.61
CA VAL A 265 16.55 -12.01 -5.92
C VAL A 265 15.19 -11.48 -6.38
N SER A 266 14.73 -11.96 -7.53
CA SER A 266 13.37 -11.66 -8.00
C SER A 266 12.33 -12.41 -7.16
N PHE A 267 11.48 -11.67 -6.44
CA PHE A 267 10.33 -12.26 -5.73
C PHE A 267 9.41 -13.04 -6.66
N SER A 268 9.19 -12.56 -7.89
CA SER A 268 8.43 -13.28 -8.90
C SER A 268 9.01 -14.66 -9.19
N LYS A 269 10.35 -14.79 -9.26
CA LYS A 269 11.02 -16.07 -9.49
C LYS A 269 10.86 -17.01 -8.28
N VAL A 270 11.03 -16.49 -7.07
CA VAL A 270 10.87 -17.26 -5.82
C VAL A 270 9.44 -17.77 -5.65
N ILE A 271 8.45 -16.91 -5.92
CA ILE A 271 7.03 -17.27 -5.88
C ILE A 271 6.73 -18.37 -6.91
N ALA A 272 7.17 -18.20 -8.15
CA ALA A 272 6.95 -19.17 -9.22
C ALA A 272 7.65 -20.53 -8.97
N SER A 273 8.80 -20.54 -8.30
CA SER A 273 9.53 -21.78 -7.97
C SER A 273 8.99 -22.50 -6.73
N THR A 274 8.04 -21.92 -6.00
CA THR A 274 7.51 -22.48 -4.75
C THR A 274 6.05 -22.89 -4.95
N PRO A 275 5.71 -24.20 -4.99
CA PRO A 275 4.41 -24.66 -5.50
C PRO A 275 3.17 -24.07 -4.82
N TRP A 276 3.20 -23.87 -3.50
CA TRP A 276 2.06 -23.32 -2.77
C TRP A 276 1.96 -21.79 -2.94
N LEU A 277 3.10 -21.08 -3.05
CA LEU A 277 3.12 -19.65 -3.34
C LEU A 277 2.64 -19.40 -4.77
N ASP A 278 3.11 -20.17 -5.75
CA ASP A 278 2.64 -20.07 -7.14
C ASP A 278 1.13 -20.29 -7.24
N ARG A 279 0.61 -21.32 -6.55
CA ARG A 279 -0.83 -21.57 -6.51
C ARG A 279 -1.62 -20.40 -5.93
N ALA A 280 -1.17 -19.84 -4.80
CA ALA A 280 -1.81 -18.68 -4.18
C ALA A 280 -1.71 -17.44 -5.09
N ASP A 281 -0.56 -17.22 -5.72
CA ASP A 281 -0.29 -16.10 -6.62
C ASP A 281 -1.18 -16.17 -7.87
N ARG A 282 -1.35 -17.36 -8.46
CA ARG A 282 -2.19 -17.61 -9.65
C ARG A 282 -3.69 -17.68 -9.36
N TRP A 283 -4.09 -17.94 -8.12
CA TRP A 283 -5.50 -18.07 -7.77
C TRP A 283 -6.31 -16.82 -8.18
N GLY A 284 -7.39 -17.03 -8.94
CA GLY A 284 -8.25 -15.95 -9.43
C GLY A 284 -7.73 -15.17 -10.64
N ARG A 285 -6.51 -15.41 -11.13
CA ARG A 285 -5.99 -14.76 -12.35
C ARG A 285 -6.59 -15.34 -13.62
N ARG A 286 -6.53 -14.56 -14.70
CA ARG A 286 -6.78 -15.05 -16.07
C ARG A 286 -5.87 -16.25 -16.40
N PRO A 287 -6.37 -17.28 -17.11
CA PRO A 287 -5.56 -18.38 -17.62
C PRO A 287 -4.36 -17.90 -18.44
N ALA A 288 -3.29 -18.69 -18.50
CA ALA A 288 -2.25 -18.46 -19.50
C ALA A 288 -2.88 -18.58 -20.91
N LYS A 289 -2.42 -17.79 -21.87
CA LYS A 289 -2.76 -18.09 -23.27
C LYS A 289 -1.94 -19.32 -23.64
N ASP A 290 -2.61 -20.36 -24.14
CA ASP A 290 -1.98 -21.56 -24.67
C ASP A 290 -1.15 -21.25 -25.92
#